data_AF-A0A536CYA5-F1
#
_entry.id   AF-A0A536CYA5-F1
#
_cell.length_a   1.000
_cell.length_b   1.000
_cell.length_c   1.000
_cell.angle_alpha   90.00
_cell.angle_beta   90.00
_cell.angle_gamma   90.00
#
_symmetry.space_group_name_H-M   'P 1'
#
loop_
_entity.id
_entity.type
_entity.pdbx_description
1 polymer ?
#
loop_
_entity_poly.entity_id
_entity_poly.type
_entity_poly.pdbx_seq_one_letter_code
_entity_poly.pdbx_strand_id
1 'polypeptide(L)'
;MTPMTTRLSPGDLVEVKAPAEILETLDADGTLDHLPFMPEMIELCGKRFPVSRRVLKTCYTGLNLYDAMRRFRSDDVVTLEGVRCSGAAHDGCQKACLIFWREAWLRKVGPLAVQSKVDPDGRARLRARLKTSTGPQTYFCQASELLNATVNVSRREQLRTCVGEVRTGNRTIFGMAHGMATWLYWKIRRRLLGEYARGRSTSTPVAGLNLKAGEWVEVKSMASIRETLNEAGYNRGLYFTPDMRRLCGGQHRVDGRIDKIIVDGTGEMRQLRNTVRLEGSVCGCDDLKLGGCSRAEISYWREIWLHRVPSR
;
A
#
# COMPACT_ATOMS: atom_id res chain seq x y z
N MET A 1 31.18 2.80 -19.20
CA MET A 1 30.08 3.77 -19.29
C MET A 1 28.77 3.01 -19.10
N THR A 2 28.24 3.00 -17.88
CA THR A 2 26.92 2.42 -17.59
C THR A 2 25.89 3.23 -18.38
N PRO A 3 25.06 2.61 -19.25
CA PRO A 3 24.07 3.36 -20.00
C PRO A 3 23.20 4.10 -19.00
N MET A 4 23.11 5.43 -19.15
CA MET A 4 22.21 6.26 -18.34
C MET A 4 20.81 5.72 -18.56
N THR A 5 20.32 4.93 -17.62
CA THR A 5 18.98 4.38 -17.64
C THR A 5 18.08 5.59 -17.46
N THR A 6 17.34 5.93 -18.50
CA THR A 6 16.38 7.03 -18.47
C THR A 6 15.42 6.78 -17.32
N ARG A 7 15.36 7.72 -16.37
CA ARG A 7 14.47 7.58 -15.21
C ARG A 7 13.05 7.28 -15.66
N LEU A 8 12.45 6.23 -15.11
CA LEU A 8 11.08 5.84 -15.44
C LEU A 8 10.09 6.95 -15.05
N SER A 9 9.00 7.15 -15.76
CA SER A 9 7.97 8.14 -15.39
C SER A 9 6.57 7.50 -15.41
N PRO A 10 5.59 8.07 -14.70
CA PRO A 10 4.20 7.62 -14.80
C PRO A 10 3.75 7.49 -16.26
N GLY A 11 3.13 6.35 -16.59
CA GLY A 11 2.71 6.00 -17.94
C GLY A 11 3.76 5.28 -18.78
N ASP A 12 5.03 5.24 -18.37
CA ASP A 12 6.05 4.44 -19.07
C ASP A 12 5.68 2.96 -19.03
N LEU A 13 5.69 2.30 -20.19
CA LEU A 13 5.54 0.85 -20.27
C LEU A 13 6.86 0.18 -19.92
N VAL A 14 6.82 -0.70 -18.92
CA VAL A 14 7.98 -1.44 -18.45
C VAL A 14 7.72 -2.93 -18.44
N GLU A 15 8.78 -3.70 -18.67
CA GLU A 15 8.82 -5.15 -18.48
C GLU A 15 9.61 -5.45 -17.20
N VAL A 16 9.09 -6.34 -16.36
CA VAL A 16 9.87 -6.88 -15.24
C VAL A 16 10.98 -7.76 -15.81
N LYS A 17 12.23 -7.51 -15.45
CA LYS A 17 13.38 -8.23 -16.02
C LYS A 17 13.30 -9.74 -15.78
N ALA A 18 14.04 -10.51 -16.57
CA ALA A 18 14.10 -11.96 -16.44
C ALA A 18 14.74 -12.36 -15.09
N PRO A 19 14.45 -13.56 -14.56
CA PRO A 19 14.93 -13.97 -13.25
C PRO A 19 16.45 -13.90 -13.06
N ALA A 20 17.24 -14.26 -14.07
CA ALA A 20 18.69 -14.18 -14.02
C ALA A 20 19.18 -12.73 -13.87
N GLU A 21 18.60 -11.80 -14.62
CA GLU A 21 18.96 -10.37 -14.53
C GLU A 21 18.54 -9.76 -13.20
N ILE A 22 17.41 -10.19 -12.63
CA ILE A 22 17.01 -9.78 -11.28
C ILE A 22 18.04 -10.29 -10.27
N LEU A 23 18.40 -11.58 -10.35
CA LEU A 23 19.32 -12.23 -9.41
C LEU A 23 20.68 -11.53 -9.35
N GLU A 24 21.18 -11.03 -10.49
CA GLU A 24 22.43 -10.25 -10.57
C GLU A 24 22.37 -8.93 -9.79
N THR A 25 21.18 -8.38 -9.55
CA THR A 25 21.00 -7.13 -8.79
C THR A 25 20.88 -7.34 -7.29
N LEU A 26 20.68 -8.59 -6.82
CA LEU A 26 20.34 -8.86 -5.42
C LEU A 26 21.57 -9.24 -4.60
N ASP A 27 21.61 -8.73 -3.37
CA ASP A 27 22.55 -9.15 -2.34
C ASP A 27 22.25 -10.56 -1.81
N ALA A 28 23.01 -10.99 -0.80
CA ALA A 28 22.86 -12.30 -0.17
C ALA A 28 21.49 -12.52 0.51
N ASP A 29 20.79 -11.44 0.84
CA ASP A 29 19.49 -11.48 1.51
C ASP A 29 18.32 -11.41 0.52
N GLY A 30 18.61 -11.35 -0.78
CA GLY A 30 17.60 -11.20 -1.82
C GLY A 30 17.06 -9.77 -1.91
N THR A 31 17.86 -8.78 -1.52
CA THR A 31 17.47 -7.37 -1.53
C THR A 31 18.32 -6.53 -2.48
N LEU A 32 17.81 -5.36 -2.84
CA LEU A 32 18.59 -4.26 -3.38
C LEU A 32 18.31 -3.02 -2.53
N ASP A 33 19.36 -2.45 -1.93
CA ASP A 33 19.26 -1.33 -0.98
C ASP A 33 18.23 -1.61 0.13
N HIS A 34 18.28 -2.80 0.73
CA HIS A 34 17.36 -3.32 1.76
C HIS A 34 15.91 -3.53 1.33
N LEU A 35 15.53 -3.24 0.07
CA LEU A 35 14.18 -3.54 -0.42
C LEU A 35 14.17 -4.98 -0.96
N PRO A 36 13.44 -5.91 -0.34
CA PRO A 36 13.43 -7.30 -0.79
C PRO A 36 12.70 -7.45 -2.13
N PHE A 37 13.27 -8.30 -2.99
CA PHE A 37 12.53 -8.92 -4.08
C PHE A 37 11.83 -10.17 -3.51
N MET A 38 10.50 -10.22 -3.56
CA MET A 38 9.73 -11.27 -2.88
C MET A 38 9.40 -12.43 -3.83
N PRO A 39 9.20 -13.67 -3.35
CA PRO A 39 8.83 -14.80 -4.21
C PRO A 39 7.57 -14.57 -5.04
N GLU A 40 6.59 -13.80 -4.56
CA GLU A 40 5.40 -13.39 -5.31
C GLU A 40 5.73 -12.60 -6.58
N MET A 41 6.87 -11.91 -6.60
CA MET A 41 7.30 -11.08 -7.74
C MET A 41 7.90 -11.91 -8.88
N ILE A 42 8.32 -13.16 -8.64
CA ILE A 42 8.86 -14.06 -9.68
C ILE A 42 7.82 -14.34 -10.76
N GLU A 43 6.56 -14.47 -10.39
CA GLU A 43 5.45 -14.71 -11.33
C GLU A 43 5.15 -13.51 -12.23
N LEU A 44 5.79 -12.37 -11.95
CA LEU A 44 5.67 -11.13 -12.72
C LEU A 44 6.85 -10.91 -13.66
N CYS A 45 7.96 -11.65 -13.53
CA CYS A 45 9.08 -11.60 -14.47
C CYS A 45 8.61 -11.82 -15.93
N GLY A 46 9.11 -11.01 -16.86
CA GLY A 46 8.74 -10.99 -18.26
C GLY A 46 7.40 -10.32 -18.59
N LYS A 47 6.56 -10.03 -17.58
CA LYS A 47 5.28 -9.34 -17.78
C LYS A 47 5.48 -7.83 -17.88
N ARG A 48 4.54 -7.17 -18.54
CA ARG A 48 4.55 -5.73 -18.80
C ARG A 48 3.47 -5.00 -18.03
N PHE A 49 3.83 -3.84 -17.50
CA PHE A 49 2.93 -2.98 -16.75
C PHE A 49 3.25 -1.50 -17.04
N PRO A 50 2.24 -0.63 -17.04
CA PRO A 50 2.47 0.81 -16.93
C PRO A 50 3.03 1.15 -15.55
N VAL A 51 4.00 2.06 -15.52
CA VAL A 51 4.44 2.71 -14.28
C VAL A 51 3.29 3.57 -13.78
N SER A 52 2.83 3.31 -12.55
CA SER A 52 1.75 4.08 -11.92
C SER A 52 2.29 5.38 -11.34
N ARG A 53 3.27 5.30 -10.43
CA ARG A 53 3.87 6.47 -9.77
C ARG A 53 5.33 6.23 -9.44
N ARG A 54 6.13 7.30 -9.41
CA ARG A 54 7.40 7.31 -8.67
C ARG A 54 7.14 7.43 -7.18
N VAL A 55 7.93 6.77 -6.34
CA VAL A 55 7.77 6.79 -4.89
C VAL A 55 8.75 7.78 -4.27
N LEU A 56 8.35 9.05 -4.25
CA LEU A 56 9.13 10.11 -3.59
C LEU A 56 8.96 10.08 -2.06
N LYS A 57 7.82 9.55 -1.60
CA LYS A 57 7.48 9.38 -0.20
C LYS A 57 6.47 8.26 0.00
N THR A 58 6.52 7.66 1.18
CA THR A 58 5.62 6.60 1.62
C THR A 58 5.28 6.77 3.10
N CYS A 59 4.07 6.38 3.48
CA CYS A 59 3.68 6.26 4.89
C CYS A 59 3.97 4.83 5.38
N TYR A 60 3.91 4.61 6.69
CA TYR A 60 3.86 3.26 7.23
C TYR A 60 2.77 3.10 8.28
N THR A 61 2.20 1.91 8.36
CA THR A 61 1.12 1.58 9.28
C THR A 61 1.71 1.36 10.66
N GLY A 62 1.56 2.34 11.56
CA GLY A 62 2.11 2.32 12.92
C GLY A 62 1.50 3.38 13.84
N LEU A 63 2.04 3.52 15.05
CA LEU A 63 1.48 4.31 16.17
C LEU A 63 1.35 5.83 15.89
N ASN A 64 1.90 6.35 14.78
CA ASN A 64 1.85 7.77 14.45
C ASN A 64 1.27 8.04 13.04
N LEU A 65 -0.04 7.81 12.92
CA LEU A 65 -0.81 7.89 11.67
C LEU A 65 -0.71 9.24 10.96
N TYR A 66 -0.40 10.35 11.64
CA TYR A 66 -0.51 11.69 11.06
C TYR A 66 0.81 12.33 10.64
N ASP A 67 1.94 12.02 11.27
CA ASP A 67 3.17 12.81 11.04
C ASP A 67 4.35 12.03 10.44
N ALA A 68 4.40 10.71 10.60
CA ALA A 68 5.53 9.94 10.07
C ALA A 68 5.42 9.74 8.55
N MET A 69 6.37 10.31 7.81
CA MET A 69 6.59 10.09 6.38
C MET A 69 8.01 9.62 6.16
N ARG A 70 8.19 8.71 5.21
CA ARG A 70 9.48 8.11 4.89
C ARG A 70 9.75 8.21 3.40
N ARG A 71 11.02 8.13 3.01
CA ARG A 71 11.45 8.02 1.61
C ARG A 71 12.45 6.89 1.48
N PHE A 72 12.53 6.29 0.31
CA PHE A 72 13.63 5.39 -0.02
C PHE A 72 14.96 6.16 0.00
N ARG A 73 16.04 5.44 0.30
CA ARG A 73 17.39 6.02 0.41
C ARG A 73 17.84 6.59 -0.93
N SER A 74 17.48 5.90 -2.01
CA SER A 74 17.63 6.25 -3.41
C SER A 74 16.31 6.69 -4.04
N ASP A 75 16.39 7.38 -5.18
CA ASP A 75 15.25 7.92 -5.93
C ASP A 75 14.98 7.08 -7.20
N ASP A 76 14.89 5.76 -7.01
CA ASP A 76 14.78 4.75 -8.07
C ASP A 76 13.62 3.78 -7.83
N VAL A 77 12.66 4.14 -6.99
CA VAL A 77 11.51 3.28 -6.65
C VAL A 77 10.25 3.79 -7.33
N VAL A 78 9.54 2.88 -7.99
CA VAL A 78 8.25 3.11 -8.63
C VAL A 78 7.21 2.09 -8.17
N THR A 79 5.94 2.34 -8.47
CA THR A 79 4.85 1.38 -8.37
C THR A 79 4.31 1.09 -9.77
N LEU A 80 3.77 -0.12 -9.96
CA LEU A 80 3.17 -0.55 -11.22
C LEU A 80 1.65 -0.62 -11.09
N GLU A 81 0.93 -0.33 -12.18
CA GLU A 81 -0.53 -0.30 -12.19
C GLU A 81 -1.13 -1.69 -11.91
N GLY A 82 -2.01 -1.76 -10.90
CA GLY A 82 -2.74 -2.99 -10.55
C GLY A 82 -1.90 -4.09 -9.88
N VAL A 83 -0.60 -3.88 -9.63
CA VAL A 83 0.31 -4.92 -9.15
C VAL A 83 0.40 -4.93 -7.62
N ARG A 84 -0.31 -5.87 -6.99
CA ARG A 84 -0.29 -6.08 -5.53
C ARG A 84 0.28 -7.44 -5.15
N CYS A 85 0.90 -7.51 -3.98
CA CYS A 85 1.41 -8.75 -3.42
C CYS A 85 0.27 -9.71 -3.07
N SER A 86 0.38 -10.97 -3.48
CA SER A 86 -0.62 -12.00 -3.16
C SER A 86 -0.48 -12.55 -1.74
N GLY A 87 0.71 -12.45 -1.13
CA GLY A 87 1.05 -13.03 0.16
C GLY A 87 1.14 -14.56 0.17
N ALA A 88 1.10 -15.20 -1.00
CA ALA A 88 1.07 -16.65 -1.14
C ALA A 88 2.34 -17.34 -0.60
N ALA A 89 3.49 -16.67 -0.62
CA ALA A 89 4.74 -17.18 -0.07
C ALA A 89 4.97 -16.75 1.40
N HIS A 90 4.00 -16.06 2.00
CA HIS A 90 4.06 -15.50 3.34
C HIS A 90 2.83 -15.94 4.16
N ASP A 91 2.63 -17.26 4.20
CA ASP A 91 1.53 -17.93 4.90
C ASP A 91 0.15 -17.33 4.59
N GLY A 92 -0.06 -16.89 3.34
CA GLY A 92 -1.33 -16.30 2.91
C GLY A 92 -1.65 -14.96 3.58
N CYS A 93 -0.65 -14.11 3.82
CA CYS A 93 -0.86 -12.74 4.30
C CYS A 93 -1.81 -11.96 3.36
N GLN A 94 -2.93 -11.45 3.89
CA GLN A 94 -4.00 -10.83 3.09
C GLN A 94 -3.88 -9.30 2.94
N LYS A 95 -2.72 -8.74 3.32
CA LYS A 95 -2.48 -7.29 3.31
C LYS A 95 -2.64 -6.65 1.93
N ALA A 96 -2.29 -7.41 0.88
CA ALA A 96 -2.35 -6.97 -0.53
C ALA A 96 -1.64 -5.63 -0.78
N CYS A 97 -0.41 -5.52 -0.25
CA CYS A 97 0.45 -4.35 -0.42
C CYS A 97 0.65 -4.03 -1.90
N LEU A 98 0.61 -2.75 -2.27
CA LEU A 98 1.13 -2.31 -3.56
C LEU A 98 2.63 -2.56 -3.58
N ILE A 99 3.13 -3.23 -4.62
CA ILE A 99 4.54 -3.64 -4.67
C ILE A 99 5.41 -2.42 -5.04
N PHE A 100 6.50 -2.24 -4.31
CA PHE A 100 7.57 -1.29 -4.65
C PHE A 100 8.57 -1.95 -5.59
N TRP A 101 8.89 -1.28 -6.68
CA TRP A 101 9.81 -1.77 -7.70
C TRP A 101 11.00 -0.84 -7.82
N ARG A 102 12.21 -1.37 -7.68
CA ARG A 102 13.41 -0.65 -8.07
C ARG A 102 13.50 -0.59 -9.59
N GLU A 103 13.96 0.53 -10.13
CA GLU A 103 14.20 0.69 -11.57
C GLU A 103 15.19 -0.35 -12.11
N ALA A 104 16.15 -0.79 -11.28
CA ALA A 104 17.07 -1.87 -11.61
C ALA A 104 16.38 -3.21 -11.94
N TRP A 105 15.15 -3.42 -11.47
CA TRP A 105 14.36 -4.64 -11.72
C TRP A 105 13.46 -4.54 -12.96
N LEU A 106 13.45 -3.38 -13.61
CA LEU A 106 12.55 -3.04 -14.69
C LEU A 106 13.34 -2.68 -15.95
N ARG A 107 12.72 -2.91 -17.10
CA ARG A 107 13.22 -2.45 -18.39
C ARG A 107 12.14 -1.63 -19.08
N LYS A 108 12.44 -0.39 -19.44
CA LYS A 108 11.55 0.41 -20.29
C LYS A 108 11.46 -0.23 -21.67
N VAL A 109 10.25 -0.48 -22.14
CA VAL A 109 10.01 -1.18 -23.41
C VAL A 109 9.03 -0.39 -24.28
N GLY A 110 9.24 -0.42 -25.59
CA GLY A 110 8.23 0.02 -26.54
C GLY A 110 7.09 -1.00 -26.65
N PRO A 111 5.89 -0.61 -27.13
CA PRO A 111 4.75 -1.52 -27.27
C PRO A 111 5.05 -2.78 -28.10
N LEU A 112 5.90 -2.64 -29.12
CA LEU A 112 6.26 -3.69 -30.07
C LEU A 112 7.51 -4.51 -29.68
N ALA A 113 8.11 -4.24 -28.51
CA ALA A 113 9.29 -5.00 -28.09
C ALA A 113 8.96 -6.48 -27.92
N VAL A 114 9.91 -7.37 -28.19
CA VAL A 114 9.77 -8.81 -27.91
C VAL A 114 9.88 -9.03 -26.40
N GLN A 115 8.99 -9.83 -25.82
CA GLN A 115 9.05 -10.14 -24.38
C GLN A 115 10.23 -11.06 -24.06
N SER A 116 10.91 -10.79 -22.96
CA SER A 116 11.99 -11.65 -22.48
C SER A 116 11.45 -13.06 -22.19
N LYS A 117 12.14 -14.09 -22.69
CA LYS A 117 11.84 -15.46 -22.30
C LYS A 117 12.19 -15.66 -20.83
N VAL A 118 11.25 -16.19 -20.07
CA VAL A 118 11.47 -16.53 -18.67
C VAL A 118 11.78 -18.01 -18.58
N ASP A 119 13.03 -18.34 -18.29
CA ASP A 119 13.46 -19.73 -18.20
C ASP A 119 13.15 -20.32 -16.80
N PRO A 120 12.72 -21.60 -16.70
CA PRO A 120 12.38 -22.22 -15.42
C PRO A 120 13.55 -22.35 -14.44
N ASP A 121 14.77 -22.56 -14.94
CA ASP A 121 15.97 -22.73 -14.12
C ASP A 121 16.38 -21.41 -13.45
N GLY A 122 16.30 -20.30 -14.18
CA GLY A 122 16.43 -18.94 -13.67
C GLY A 122 15.40 -18.63 -12.58
N ARG A 123 14.14 -19.06 -12.74
CA ARG A 123 13.13 -18.92 -11.68
C ARG A 123 13.52 -19.69 -10.41
N ALA A 124 14.02 -20.92 -10.56
CA ALA A 124 14.44 -21.74 -9.43
C ALA A 124 15.63 -21.13 -8.69
N ARG A 125 16.67 -20.68 -9.41
CA ARG A 125 17.83 -19.99 -8.85
C ARG A 125 17.45 -18.70 -8.14
N LEU A 126 16.60 -17.88 -8.75
CA LEU A 126 16.11 -16.66 -8.12
C LEU A 126 15.34 -16.99 -6.85
N ARG A 127 14.39 -17.93 -6.89
CA ARG A 127 13.61 -18.34 -5.72
C ARG A 127 14.49 -18.82 -4.55
N ALA A 128 15.58 -19.54 -4.84
CA ALA A 128 16.52 -19.99 -3.82
C ALA A 128 17.27 -18.84 -3.11
N ARG A 129 17.38 -17.66 -3.72
CA ARG A 129 17.98 -16.46 -3.10
C ARG A 129 17.04 -15.73 -2.16
N LEU A 130 15.72 -15.86 -2.33
CA LEU A 130 14.75 -15.00 -1.67
C LEU A 130 14.36 -15.54 -0.30
N LYS A 131 14.49 -14.69 0.72
CA LYS A 131 14.00 -14.97 2.08
C LYS A 131 12.50 -14.68 2.19
N THR A 132 11.81 -15.47 3.00
CA THR A 132 10.40 -15.24 3.39
C THR A 132 10.24 -14.99 4.89
N SER A 133 11.30 -15.24 5.68
CA SER A 133 11.29 -15.18 7.14
C SER A 133 12.67 -14.76 7.67
N THR A 134 12.68 -14.05 8.80
CA THR A 134 13.88 -13.72 9.60
C THR A 134 13.95 -14.52 10.90
N GLY A 135 12.93 -15.32 11.20
CA GLY A 135 12.80 -16.07 12.44
C GLY A 135 11.44 -16.79 12.54
N PRO A 136 11.23 -17.64 13.56
CA PRO A 136 10.08 -18.55 13.61
C PRO A 136 8.69 -17.90 13.49
N GLN A 137 8.56 -16.62 13.85
CA GLN A 137 7.30 -15.86 13.83
C GLN A 137 7.44 -14.50 13.13
N THR A 138 8.57 -14.26 12.47
CA THR A 138 8.88 -12.98 11.82
C THR A 138 9.12 -13.19 10.34
N TYR A 139 8.30 -12.53 9.52
CA TYR A 139 8.33 -12.62 8.07
C TYR A 139 9.26 -11.57 7.46
N PHE A 140 9.83 -11.92 6.31
CA PHE A 140 10.71 -11.05 5.54
C PHE A 140 10.05 -10.66 4.22
N CYS A 141 9.51 -9.45 4.14
CA CYS A 141 8.82 -8.92 2.98
C CYS A 141 8.97 -7.40 2.90
N GLN A 142 8.53 -6.77 1.80
CA GLN A 142 8.67 -5.31 1.65
C GLN A 142 7.95 -4.50 2.74
N ALA A 143 6.88 -5.04 3.33
CA ALA A 143 6.18 -4.40 4.43
C ALA A 143 6.99 -4.46 5.74
N SER A 144 7.58 -5.61 6.05
CA SER A 144 8.39 -5.77 7.26
C SER A 144 9.71 -5.00 7.18
N GLU A 145 10.35 -5.00 6.00
CA GLU A 145 11.62 -4.30 5.76
C GLU A 145 11.46 -2.81 5.43
N LEU A 146 10.24 -2.28 5.41
CA LEU A 146 10.00 -0.90 5.00
C LEU A 146 10.80 0.11 5.84
N LEU A 147 10.92 -0.12 7.15
CA LEU A 147 11.68 0.77 8.03
C LEU A 147 13.19 0.72 7.76
N ASN A 148 13.72 -0.43 7.32
CA ASN A 148 15.13 -0.59 6.97
C ASN A 148 15.44 0.03 5.59
N ALA A 149 14.54 -0.17 4.62
CA ALA A 149 14.65 0.34 3.25
C ALA A 149 14.43 1.85 3.10
N THR A 150 13.89 2.50 4.13
CA THR A 150 13.51 3.93 4.07
C THR A 150 14.06 4.73 5.23
N VAL A 151 14.11 6.06 5.08
CA VAL A 151 14.51 7.01 6.12
C VAL A 151 13.39 8.02 6.38
N ASN A 152 13.35 8.58 7.59
CA ASN A 152 12.37 9.61 7.95
C ASN A 152 12.56 10.88 7.11
N VAL A 153 11.44 11.54 6.80
CA VAL A 153 11.39 12.78 6.01
C VAL A 153 11.00 13.95 6.90
N SER A 154 11.88 14.95 7.00
CA SER A 154 11.61 16.19 7.74
C SER A 154 10.45 16.99 7.12
N ARG A 155 9.79 17.88 7.87
CA ARG A 155 8.68 18.70 7.31
C ARG A 155 9.12 19.56 6.11
N ARG A 156 10.35 20.07 6.11
CA ARG A 156 10.92 20.83 4.98
C ARG A 156 11.07 19.94 3.74
N GLU A 157 11.52 18.70 3.91
CA GLU A 157 11.58 17.73 2.82
C GLU A 157 10.19 17.31 2.33
N GLN A 158 9.21 17.16 3.21
CA GLN A 158 7.83 16.86 2.80
C GLN A 158 7.29 17.94 1.86
N LEU A 159 7.56 19.23 2.12
CA LEU A 159 7.20 20.31 1.20
C LEU A 159 7.94 20.18 -0.15
N ARG A 160 9.24 19.86 -0.14
CA ARG A 160 10.01 19.62 -1.36
C ARG A 160 9.44 18.43 -2.16
N THR A 161 9.00 17.37 -1.48
CA THR A 161 8.37 16.23 -2.16
C THR A 161 7.08 16.63 -2.86
N CYS A 162 6.27 17.56 -2.33
CA CYS A 162 5.08 18.03 -3.05
C CYS A 162 5.42 18.64 -4.42
N VAL A 163 6.50 19.40 -4.51
CA VAL A 163 7.01 19.93 -5.79
C VAL A 163 7.51 18.78 -6.67
N GLY A 164 8.23 17.82 -6.07
CA GLY A 164 8.69 16.62 -6.76
C GLY A 164 7.55 15.81 -7.39
N GLU A 165 6.47 15.55 -6.66
CA GLU A 165 5.30 14.79 -7.12
C GLU A 165 4.68 15.41 -8.38
N VAL A 166 4.68 16.75 -8.46
CA VAL A 166 4.22 17.47 -9.66
C VAL A 166 5.22 17.33 -10.80
N ARG A 167 6.52 17.56 -10.51
CA ARG A 167 7.58 17.49 -11.53
C ARG A 167 7.73 16.09 -12.14
N THR A 168 7.53 15.03 -11.36
CA THR A 168 7.62 13.66 -11.84
C THR A 168 6.33 13.17 -12.48
N GLY A 169 5.29 14.01 -12.59
CA GLY A 169 4.02 13.64 -13.20
C GLY A 169 3.13 12.73 -12.35
N ASN A 170 3.45 12.51 -11.08
CA ASN A 170 2.60 11.69 -10.20
C ASN A 170 1.25 12.37 -9.90
N ARG A 171 1.25 13.71 -9.93
CA ARG A 171 0.06 14.52 -9.63
C ARG A 171 0.09 15.83 -10.41
N THR A 172 -1.06 16.30 -10.88
CA THR A 172 -1.18 17.62 -11.49
C THR A 172 -1.01 18.73 -10.44
N ILE A 173 -0.69 19.97 -10.88
CA ILE A 173 -0.60 21.14 -10.00
C ILE A 173 -1.91 21.33 -9.22
N PHE A 174 -3.04 21.33 -9.93
CA PHE A 174 -4.37 21.45 -9.33
C PHE A 174 -4.66 20.31 -8.35
N GLY A 175 -4.29 19.08 -8.74
CA GLY A 175 -4.39 17.92 -7.87
C GLY A 175 -3.62 18.16 -6.57
N MET A 176 -2.36 18.59 -6.64
CA MET A 176 -1.51 18.82 -5.47
C MET A 176 -2.08 19.94 -4.58
N ALA A 177 -2.50 21.05 -5.18
CA ALA A 177 -3.13 22.15 -4.44
C ALA A 177 -4.38 21.68 -3.68
N HIS A 178 -5.25 20.92 -4.33
CA HIS A 178 -6.45 20.33 -3.70
C HIS A 178 -6.09 19.37 -2.56
N GLY A 179 -5.06 18.52 -2.75
CA GLY A 179 -4.59 17.60 -1.70
C GLY A 179 -4.02 18.33 -0.48
N MET A 180 -3.23 19.39 -0.71
CA MET A 180 -2.70 20.24 0.37
C MET A 180 -3.81 20.98 1.12
N ALA A 181 -4.80 21.51 0.40
CA ALA A 181 -5.97 22.15 1.00
C ALA A 181 -6.79 21.14 1.84
N THR A 182 -6.99 19.93 1.32
CA THR A 182 -7.65 18.83 2.04
C THR A 182 -6.90 18.50 3.33
N TRP A 183 -5.58 18.30 3.27
CA TRP A 183 -4.75 18.05 4.44
C TRP A 183 -4.86 19.17 5.48
N LEU A 184 -4.76 20.42 5.03
CA LEU A 184 -4.81 21.57 5.91
C LEU A 184 -6.17 21.66 6.62
N TYR A 185 -7.26 21.48 5.88
CA TYR A 185 -8.61 21.41 6.43
C TYR A 185 -8.73 20.33 7.52
N TRP A 186 -8.34 19.08 7.21
CA TRP A 186 -8.45 17.98 8.17
C TRP A 186 -7.56 18.16 9.39
N LYS A 187 -6.36 18.73 9.21
CA LYS A 187 -5.46 19.07 10.31
C LYS A 187 -6.05 20.15 11.23
N ILE A 188 -6.59 21.23 10.66
CA ILE A 188 -7.23 22.31 11.45
C ILE A 188 -8.47 21.78 12.15
N ARG A 189 -9.35 21.08 11.43
CA ARG A 189 -10.56 20.46 11.97
C ARG A 189 -10.23 19.55 13.15
N ARG A 190 -9.22 18.66 13.03
CA ARG A 190 -8.82 17.77 14.13
C ARG A 190 -8.33 18.54 15.35
N ARG A 191 -7.58 19.63 15.15
CA ARG A 191 -7.10 20.47 16.26
C ARG A 191 -8.24 21.19 16.99
N LEU A 192 -9.25 21.67 16.26
CA LEU A 192 -10.36 22.45 16.82
C LEU A 192 -11.51 21.59 17.36
N LEU A 193 -11.90 20.54 16.62
CA LEU A 193 -13.09 19.73 16.88
C LEU A 193 -12.76 18.31 17.35
N GLY A 194 -11.48 17.97 17.46
CA GLY A 194 -11.04 16.62 17.77
C GLY A 194 -11.26 15.63 16.61
N GLU A 195 -11.18 14.35 16.94
CA GLU A 195 -11.12 13.30 15.94
C GLU A 195 -12.44 13.17 15.15
N TYR A 196 -12.36 12.93 13.83
CA TYR A 196 -13.54 12.97 12.95
C TYR A 196 -14.56 11.90 13.28
N ALA A 197 -14.06 10.69 13.45
CA ALA A 197 -14.85 9.52 13.76
C ALA A 197 -14.89 9.29 15.28
N ARG A 198 -14.72 10.33 16.10
CA ARG A 198 -14.85 10.26 17.57
C ARG A 198 -16.21 9.68 17.92
N GLY A 199 -16.20 8.46 18.45
CA GLY A 199 -17.38 7.81 19.00
C GLY A 199 -17.43 7.91 20.51
N ARG A 200 -18.44 7.28 21.11
CA ARG A 200 -18.73 7.33 22.54
C ARG A 200 -18.55 5.97 23.24
N SER A 201 -18.06 4.97 22.51
CA SER A 201 -17.99 3.61 23.02
C SER A 201 -16.73 3.38 23.85
N THR A 202 -16.90 3.14 25.16
CA THR A 202 -15.81 2.73 26.05
C THR A 202 -15.29 1.32 25.70
N SER A 203 -16.21 0.42 25.33
CA SER A 203 -15.92 -0.92 24.83
C SER A 203 -16.58 -1.10 23.46
N THR A 204 -15.78 -0.99 22.40
CA THR A 204 -16.29 -0.99 21.02
C THR A 204 -16.97 -2.31 20.66
N PRO A 205 -18.22 -2.29 20.17
CA PRO A 205 -18.99 -3.49 19.90
C PRO A 205 -18.40 -4.32 18.75
N VAL A 206 -18.80 -5.59 18.69
CA VAL A 206 -18.44 -6.52 17.62
C VAL A 206 -19.71 -7.08 16.99
N ALA A 207 -19.77 -7.03 15.67
CA ALA A 207 -20.73 -7.80 14.89
C ALA A 207 -20.00 -8.39 13.68
N GLY A 208 -20.39 -9.59 13.29
CA GLY A 208 -19.91 -10.29 12.11
C GLY A 208 -21.09 -10.66 11.23
N LEU A 209 -20.92 -10.45 9.93
CA LEU A 209 -21.81 -10.87 8.84
C LEU A 209 -21.29 -12.14 8.14
N ASN A 210 -20.05 -12.56 8.46
CA ASN A 210 -19.32 -13.64 7.82
C ASN A 210 -19.20 -13.45 6.30
N LEU A 211 -18.84 -12.22 5.89
CA LEU A 211 -18.79 -11.85 4.48
C LEU A 211 -17.77 -12.68 3.69
N LYS A 212 -18.08 -12.90 2.41
CA LYS A 212 -17.28 -13.61 1.40
C LYS A 212 -16.97 -12.69 0.23
N ALA A 213 -15.90 -13.00 -0.48
CA ALA A 213 -15.54 -12.30 -1.71
C ALA A 213 -16.71 -12.41 -2.72
N GLY A 214 -16.99 -11.31 -3.43
CA GLY A 214 -18.07 -11.20 -4.39
C GLY A 214 -19.43 -10.79 -3.81
N GLU A 215 -19.63 -10.87 -2.49
CA GLU A 215 -20.88 -10.39 -1.87
C GLU A 215 -21.02 -8.87 -1.97
N TRP A 216 -22.25 -8.38 -2.05
CA TRP A 216 -22.56 -6.96 -2.07
C TRP A 216 -22.91 -6.45 -0.67
N VAL A 217 -22.38 -5.28 -0.34
CA VAL A 217 -22.65 -4.60 0.92
C VAL A 217 -22.96 -3.13 0.70
N GLU A 218 -23.78 -2.56 1.58
CA GLU A 218 -23.88 -1.13 1.77
C GLU A 218 -23.04 -0.73 2.99
N VAL A 219 -22.21 0.30 2.84
CA VAL A 219 -21.49 0.88 3.96
C VAL A 219 -22.46 1.72 4.78
N LYS A 220 -22.54 1.47 6.09
CA LYS A 220 -23.42 2.22 6.99
C LYS A 220 -23.14 3.72 6.95
N SER A 221 -24.15 4.50 7.34
CA SER A 221 -23.99 5.95 7.50
C SER A 221 -22.91 6.29 8.52
N MET A 222 -22.29 7.46 8.35
CA MET A 222 -21.28 7.95 9.31
C MET A 222 -21.81 8.03 10.75
N ALA A 223 -23.09 8.38 10.93
CA ALA A 223 -23.72 8.42 12.25
C ALA A 223 -23.76 7.03 12.89
N SER A 224 -24.19 6.01 12.15
CA SER A 224 -24.25 4.63 12.65
C SER A 224 -22.85 4.06 12.94
N ILE A 225 -21.88 4.32 12.05
CA ILE A 225 -20.50 3.87 12.26
C ILE A 225 -19.91 4.51 13.52
N ARG A 226 -20.16 5.81 13.76
CA ARG A 226 -19.64 6.55 14.91
C ARG A 226 -20.04 5.93 16.25
N GLU A 227 -21.24 5.37 16.36
CA GLU A 227 -21.70 4.66 17.57
C GLU A 227 -20.87 3.41 17.89
N THR A 228 -20.17 2.85 16.90
CA THR A 228 -19.31 1.67 17.06
C THR A 228 -17.85 2.00 17.40
N LEU A 229 -17.49 3.29 17.44
CA LEU A 229 -16.12 3.77 17.62
C LEU A 229 -15.88 4.28 19.04
N ASN A 230 -14.63 4.22 19.49
CA ASN A 230 -14.19 4.89 20.72
C ASN A 230 -13.84 6.37 20.45
N GLU A 231 -13.43 7.09 21.50
CA GLU A 231 -13.12 8.52 21.42
C GLU A 231 -11.96 8.87 20.46
N ALA A 232 -11.07 7.90 20.23
CA ALA A 232 -9.96 8.00 19.29
C ALA A 232 -10.33 7.60 17.85
N GLY A 233 -11.58 7.18 17.61
CA GLY A 233 -12.06 6.77 16.27
C GLY A 233 -11.69 5.35 15.87
N TYR A 234 -11.49 4.44 16.82
CA TYR A 234 -11.16 3.03 16.57
C TYR A 234 -12.35 2.11 16.90
N ASN A 235 -12.50 1.04 16.13
CA ASN A 235 -13.25 -0.15 16.53
C ASN A 235 -12.29 -1.34 16.62
N ARG A 236 -12.15 -1.92 17.82
CA ARG A 236 -11.28 -3.09 18.05
C ARG A 236 -9.87 -2.93 17.46
N GLY A 237 -9.27 -1.75 17.61
CA GLY A 237 -7.93 -1.45 17.09
C GLY A 237 -7.84 -1.10 15.60
N LEU A 238 -8.94 -1.10 14.84
CA LEU A 238 -8.96 -0.57 13.47
C LEU A 238 -9.47 0.87 13.47
N TYR A 239 -8.64 1.78 12.97
CA TYR A 239 -8.95 3.21 12.88
C TYR A 239 -9.87 3.48 11.69
N PHE A 240 -10.93 4.27 11.91
CA PHE A 240 -11.76 4.79 10.84
C PHE A 240 -11.18 6.12 10.34
N THR A 241 -10.48 6.08 9.20
CA THR A 241 -9.89 7.28 8.62
C THR A 241 -10.96 8.23 8.06
N PRO A 242 -10.73 9.55 8.08
CA PRO A 242 -11.66 10.49 7.44
C PRO A 242 -11.97 10.14 5.99
N ASP A 243 -10.99 9.67 5.20
CA ASP A 243 -11.20 9.33 3.78
C ASP A 243 -12.23 8.21 3.57
N MET A 244 -12.33 7.25 4.50
CA MET A 244 -13.32 6.17 4.46
C MET A 244 -14.76 6.69 4.41
N ARG A 245 -15.03 7.89 4.96
CA ARG A 245 -16.36 8.53 4.92
C ARG A 245 -16.94 8.65 3.51
N ARG A 246 -16.09 8.71 2.48
CA ARG A 246 -16.50 8.89 1.08
C ARG A 246 -17.31 7.71 0.55
N LEU A 247 -17.17 6.54 1.18
CA LEU A 247 -17.86 5.31 0.80
C LEU A 247 -19.12 5.07 1.65
N CYS A 248 -19.38 5.87 2.68
CA CYS A 248 -20.57 5.73 3.54
C CYS A 248 -21.87 5.98 2.76
N GLY A 249 -22.85 5.11 2.97
CA GLY A 249 -24.12 5.08 2.22
C GLY A 249 -23.99 4.50 0.81
N GLY A 250 -22.78 4.15 0.37
CA GLY A 250 -22.52 3.55 -0.93
C GLY A 250 -22.62 2.02 -0.89
N GLN A 251 -22.99 1.43 -2.03
CA GLN A 251 -22.94 -0.01 -2.25
C GLN A 251 -21.63 -0.41 -2.92
N HIS A 252 -20.98 -1.43 -2.38
CA HIS A 252 -19.68 -1.91 -2.82
C HIS A 252 -19.64 -3.43 -2.81
N ARG A 253 -18.86 -4.00 -3.72
CA ARG A 253 -18.56 -5.42 -3.71
C ARG A 253 -17.41 -5.70 -2.75
N VAL A 254 -17.53 -6.79 -2.00
CA VAL A 254 -16.46 -7.31 -1.14
C VAL A 254 -15.39 -7.93 -2.02
N ASP A 255 -14.19 -7.36 -2.03
CA ASP A 255 -13.05 -7.92 -2.78
C ASP A 255 -12.48 -9.17 -2.07
N GLY A 256 -12.48 -9.16 -0.74
CA GLY A 256 -12.02 -10.30 0.03
C GLY A 256 -12.04 -10.08 1.53
N ARG A 257 -11.89 -11.19 2.27
CA ARG A 257 -11.76 -11.20 3.72
C ARG A 257 -10.31 -10.99 4.14
N ILE A 258 -10.12 -10.37 5.30
CA ILE A 258 -8.81 -10.13 5.91
C ILE A 258 -8.83 -10.72 7.32
N ASP A 259 -8.20 -11.87 7.46
CA ASP A 259 -8.05 -12.61 8.71
C ASP A 259 -6.63 -12.46 9.26
N LYS A 260 -5.63 -12.20 8.42
CA LYS A 260 -4.23 -12.05 8.85
C LYS A 260 -3.41 -11.13 7.95
N ILE A 261 -2.54 -10.33 8.56
CA ILE A 261 -1.60 -9.45 7.87
C ILE A 261 -0.24 -9.45 8.56
N ILE A 262 0.81 -9.22 7.78
CA ILE A 262 2.14 -8.89 8.33
C ILE A 262 2.17 -7.39 8.67
N VAL A 263 2.60 -7.08 9.89
CA VAL A 263 2.69 -5.71 10.40
C VAL A 263 3.96 -5.04 9.86
N ASP A 264 3.82 -3.80 9.39
CA ASP A 264 4.95 -3.01 8.87
C ASP A 264 6.07 -2.90 9.91
N GLY A 265 7.32 -3.00 9.46
CA GLY A 265 8.50 -2.77 10.30
C GLY A 265 8.83 -3.85 11.33
N THR A 266 7.92 -4.79 11.60
CA THR A 266 8.13 -5.85 12.62
C THR A 266 8.21 -7.23 12.01
N GLY A 267 7.49 -7.47 10.90
CA GLY A 267 7.39 -8.80 10.32
C GLY A 267 6.47 -9.74 11.09
N GLU A 268 5.85 -9.30 12.19
CA GLU A 268 4.91 -10.14 12.94
C GLU A 268 3.58 -10.31 12.20
N MET A 269 3.04 -11.53 12.23
CA MET A 269 1.70 -11.81 11.74
C MET A 269 0.65 -11.40 12.78
N ARG A 270 -0.24 -10.48 12.40
CA ARG A 270 -1.38 -10.06 13.22
C ARG A 270 -2.66 -10.67 12.69
N GLN A 271 -3.44 -11.27 13.58
CA GLN A 271 -4.77 -11.77 13.29
C GLN A 271 -5.81 -10.64 13.36
N LEU A 272 -6.74 -10.62 12.42
CA LEU A 272 -7.89 -9.74 12.34
C LEU A 272 -9.16 -10.59 12.39
N ARG A 273 -10.26 -9.99 12.87
CA ARG A 273 -11.57 -10.64 12.92
C ARG A 273 -12.60 -9.74 12.28
N ASN A 274 -13.60 -10.33 11.63
CA ASN A 274 -14.74 -9.64 11.03
C ASN A 274 -14.29 -8.43 10.20
N THR A 275 -13.32 -8.64 9.30
CA THR A 275 -12.69 -7.59 8.50
C THR A 275 -12.66 -7.99 7.05
N VAL A 276 -13.03 -7.05 6.20
CA VAL A 276 -13.02 -7.21 4.75
C VAL A 276 -12.34 -6.01 4.11
N ARG A 277 -11.99 -6.19 2.84
CA ARG A 277 -11.67 -5.10 1.92
C ARG A 277 -12.76 -5.00 0.87
N LEU A 278 -13.07 -3.76 0.51
CA LEU A 278 -14.06 -3.43 -0.52
C LEU A 278 -13.34 -3.04 -1.80
N GLU A 279 -13.95 -3.35 -2.95
CA GLU A 279 -13.38 -3.00 -4.25
C GLU A 279 -13.19 -1.49 -4.40
N GLY A 280 -12.04 -1.09 -4.94
CA GLY A 280 -11.66 0.31 -5.10
C GLY A 280 -11.40 1.06 -3.79
N SER A 281 -11.51 0.42 -2.63
CA SER A 281 -11.32 1.06 -1.33
C SER A 281 -9.84 1.14 -0.96
N VAL A 282 -9.21 2.23 -1.41
CA VAL A 282 -7.81 2.55 -1.11
C VAL A 282 -7.70 3.87 -0.36
N CYS A 283 -6.65 4.01 0.45
CA CYS A 283 -6.37 5.22 1.21
C CYS A 283 -5.85 6.33 0.28
N GLY A 284 -6.53 7.48 0.25
CA GLY A 284 -6.09 8.68 -0.47
C GLY A 284 -4.94 9.43 0.20
N CYS A 285 -4.71 9.24 1.51
CA CYS A 285 -3.71 9.90 2.35
C CYS A 285 -3.78 11.44 2.46
N ASP A 286 -4.50 12.14 1.59
CA ASP A 286 -4.59 13.61 1.60
C ASP A 286 -5.22 14.17 2.87
N ASP A 287 -6.07 13.41 3.55
CA ASP A 287 -6.67 13.76 4.85
C ASP A 287 -5.70 13.59 6.04
N LEU A 288 -4.62 12.81 5.85
CA LEU A 288 -3.67 12.44 6.90
C LEU A 288 -2.30 13.10 6.72
N LYS A 289 -1.81 13.19 5.47
CA LYS A 289 -0.42 13.47 5.13
C LYS A 289 -0.30 14.63 4.16
N LEU A 290 0.68 15.50 4.39
CA LEU A 290 0.96 16.64 3.52
C LEU A 290 1.32 16.17 2.10
N GLY A 291 0.45 16.47 1.14
CA GLY A 291 0.60 16.11 -0.27
C GLY A 291 0.50 14.61 -0.56
N GLY A 292 -0.13 13.81 0.32
CA GLY A 292 -0.41 12.39 0.10
C GLY A 292 0.83 11.47 0.11
N CYS A 293 0.68 10.25 -0.41
CA CYS A 293 1.78 9.31 -0.70
C CYS A 293 1.42 8.32 -1.81
N SER A 294 2.41 7.63 -2.37
CA SER A 294 2.21 6.67 -3.48
C SER A 294 1.83 5.25 -3.05
N ARG A 295 1.59 5.02 -1.74
CA ARG A 295 1.43 3.68 -1.18
C ARG A 295 0.08 3.02 -1.51
N ALA A 296 -0.97 3.83 -1.67
CA ALA A 296 -2.34 3.40 -1.99
C ALA A 296 -2.76 2.13 -1.21
N GLU A 297 -2.52 2.12 0.11
CA GLU A 297 -2.89 1.00 0.98
C GLU A 297 -4.39 0.73 0.90
N ILE A 298 -4.77 -0.54 1.02
CA ILE A 298 -6.18 -0.92 1.02
C ILE A 298 -6.80 -0.50 2.35
N SER A 299 -7.97 0.14 2.27
CA SER A 299 -8.76 0.49 3.45
C SER A 299 -9.50 -0.76 3.94
N TYR A 300 -9.36 -1.05 5.24
CA TYR A 300 -10.01 -2.19 5.86
C TYR A 300 -11.32 -1.78 6.51
N TRP A 301 -12.31 -2.67 6.43
CA TRP A 301 -13.67 -2.43 6.90
C TRP A 301 -14.06 -3.49 7.90
N ARG A 302 -14.49 -3.08 9.10
CA ARG A 302 -15.16 -4.00 10.02
C ARG A 302 -16.52 -4.36 9.47
N GLU A 303 -16.91 -5.62 9.58
CA GLU A 303 -18.23 -6.08 9.13
C GLU A 303 -19.39 -5.38 9.87
N ILE A 304 -19.17 -4.93 11.12
CA ILE A 304 -20.16 -4.11 11.86
C ILE A 304 -20.46 -2.75 11.19
N TRP A 305 -19.60 -2.27 10.29
CA TRP A 305 -19.81 -1.04 9.53
C TRP A 305 -20.57 -1.25 8.23
N LEU A 306 -21.00 -2.48 7.95
CA LEU A 306 -21.60 -2.88 6.68
C LEU A 306 -23.00 -3.46 6.90
N HIS A 307 -23.83 -3.40 5.87
CA HIS A 307 -25.05 -4.20 5.72
C HIS A 307 -24.91 -5.08 4.49
N ARG A 308 -25.23 -6.37 4.60
CA ARG A 308 -25.36 -7.23 3.41
C ARG A 308 -26.57 -6.76 2.62
N VAL A 309 -26.40 -6.61 1.30
CA VAL A 309 -27.48 -6.27 0.38
C VAL A 309 -27.54 -7.30 -0.76
N PRO A 310 -28.70 -7.46 -1.43
CA PRO A 310 -28.79 -8.33 -2.61
C PRO A 310 -27.79 -7.94 -3.69
N SER A 311 -27.37 -8.93 -4.49
CA SER A 311 -26.58 -8.67 -5.69
C SER A 311 -27.35 -7.76 -6.65
N ARG A 312 -26.65 -6.81 -7.27
CA ARG A 312 -27.17 -6.02 -8.38
C ARG A 312 -27.38 -6.86 -9.63
#